data_AF-A0A0F0LK21-F1
#
_entry.id   AF-A0A0F0LK21-F1
#
_cell.length_a   1.000
_cell.length_b   1.000
_cell.length_c   1.000
_cell.angle_alpha   90.00
_cell.angle_beta   90.00
_cell.angle_gamma   90.00
#
_symmetry.space_group_name_H-M   'P 1'
#
loop_
_entity.id
_entity.type
_entity.pdbx_description
1 polymer ?
#
loop_
_entity_poly.entity_id
_entity_poly.type
_entity_poly.pdbx_seq_one_letter_code
_entity_poly.pdbx_strand_id
1 'polypeptide(L)'
;MSESKTMGSGRPGVDRRTIVKGAAWSIPVVAAAAAMPLASASTPGCPTCIKAGFPIIGGIISGAWTSQALVAGNKGTIAFPSIFGLDATQCGISFTNIFQPAFTYIVTQATLTMSDGNTYNSAVGLGAGAGNISTVGAMPGAFVFTNVSLPNGGAIGGLGNYTDVPTKLTVTVQTTLQYGIGLSIQCPMVLTWNLHGVATGLVAFGAGTVNFTGTATV
;
A
#
# COMPACT_ATOMS: atom_id res chain seq x y z
N MET A 1 -17.08 15.10 98.63
CA MET A 1 -16.06 14.22 98.02
C MET A 1 -15.84 14.71 96.61
N SER A 2 -14.62 15.19 96.33
CA SER A 2 -14.24 15.79 95.05
C SER A 2 -13.76 14.72 94.07
N GLU A 3 -14.25 14.76 92.84
CA GLU A 3 -13.75 13.92 91.74
C GLU A 3 -12.96 14.79 90.76
N SER A 4 -11.67 14.48 90.65
CA SER A 4 -10.69 15.16 89.79
C SER A 4 -10.75 14.59 88.39
N LYS A 5 -11.09 15.41 87.39
CA LYS A 5 -11.07 15.04 85.97
C LYS A 5 -9.78 15.53 85.32
N THR A 6 -8.87 14.60 85.05
CA THR A 6 -7.62 14.79 84.30
C THR A 6 -7.91 15.12 82.83
N MET A 7 -7.47 16.29 82.36
CA MET A 7 -7.39 16.60 80.93
C MET A 7 -6.08 16.05 80.35
N GLY A 8 -6.17 14.96 79.58
CA GLY A 8 -5.08 14.42 78.78
C GLY A 8 -5.09 15.00 77.36
N SER A 9 -4.03 15.74 77.04
CA SER A 9 -3.60 16.26 75.73
C SER A 9 -3.98 15.39 74.51
N GLY A 10 -4.98 15.84 73.73
CA GLY A 10 -5.29 15.30 72.41
C GLY A 10 -4.58 16.07 71.29
N ARG A 11 -3.37 15.65 70.91
CA ARG A 11 -2.88 15.93 69.55
C ARG A 11 -3.57 14.93 68.62
N PRO A 12 -4.26 15.36 67.55
CA PRO A 12 -4.90 14.43 66.62
C PRO A 12 -3.81 13.63 65.90
N GLY A 13 -3.55 12.42 66.39
CA GLY A 13 -2.68 11.46 65.74
C GLY A 13 -3.31 11.04 64.42
N VAL A 14 -2.55 11.13 63.33
CA VAL A 14 -2.96 10.58 62.04
C VAL A 14 -3.09 9.07 62.21
N ASP A 15 -4.34 8.63 62.27
CA ASP A 15 -4.68 7.24 62.51
C ASP A 15 -4.16 6.37 61.36
N ARG A 16 -3.50 5.24 61.67
CA ARG A 16 -2.86 4.37 60.67
C ARG A 16 -3.87 3.86 59.64
N ARG A 17 -5.15 3.80 60.01
CA ARG A 17 -6.27 3.43 59.13
C ARG A 17 -6.56 4.45 58.03
N THR A 18 -6.17 5.72 58.21
CA THR A 18 -6.37 6.79 57.25
C THR A 18 -5.36 6.72 56.11
N ILE A 19 -4.11 6.31 56.39
CA ILE A 19 -3.06 6.14 55.38
C ILE A 19 -3.39 4.98 54.43
N VAL A 20 -3.92 3.87 54.96
CA VAL A 20 -4.26 2.69 54.14
C VAL A 20 -5.40 2.97 53.15
N LYS A 21 -6.34 3.87 53.50
CA LYS A 21 -7.42 4.26 52.58
C LYS A 21 -6.91 5.04 51.37
N GLY A 22 -5.92 5.93 51.51
CA GLY A 22 -5.37 6.69 50.38
C GLY A 22 -4.60 5.82 49.37
N ALA A 23 -3.86 4.83 49.88
CA ALA A 23 -3.11 3.90 49.02
C ALA A 23 -4.03 3.01 48.17
N ALA A 24 -5.20 2.61 48.70
CA ALA A 24 -6.16 1.77 47.98
C ALA A 24 -6.72 2.42 46.71
N TRP A 25 -6.84 3.75 46.68
CA TRP A 25 -7.32 4.50 45.51
C TRP A 25 -6.24 4.80 44.46
N SER A 26 -4.96 4.55 44.78
CA SER A 26 -3.83 4.83 43.88
C SER A 26 -3.49 3.64 42.98
N ILE A 27 -3.86 2.42 43.39
CA ILE A 27 -3.56 1.17 42.67
C ILE A 27 -4.20 1.13 41.27
N PRO A 28 -5.47 1.56 41.06
CA PRO A 28 -6.07 1.56 39.73
C PRO A 28 -5.37 2.52 38.76
N VAL A 29 -4.87 3.66 39.26
CA VAL A 29 -4.21 4.69 38.45
C VAL A 29 -2.84 4.22 37.99
N VAL A 30 -2.07 3.57 38.86
CA VAL A 30 -0.75 3.00 38.49
C VAL A 30 -0.93 1.78 37.59
N ALA A 31 -1.95 0.94 37.81
CA ALA A 31 -2.27 -0.16 36.92
C ALA A 31 -2.70 0.32 35.52
N ALA A 32 -3.50 1.38 35.44
CA ALA A 32 -3.85 2.02 34.17
C ALA A 32 -2.63 2.65 33.50
N ALA A 33 -1.79 3.36 34.25
CA ALA A 33 -0.57 4.00 33.74
C ALA A 33 0.50 3.00 33.29
N ALA A 34 0.60 1.82 33.91
CA ALA A 34 1.52 0.76 33.52
C ALA A 34 1.00 -0.10 32.35
N ALA A 35 -0.31 -0.11 32.10
CA ALA A 35 -0.91 -0.79 30.94
C ALA A 35 -0.86 0.06 29.65
N MET A 36 -0.83 1.39 29.77
CA MET A 36 -0.77 2.31 28.62
C MET A 36 0.48 2.11 27.72
N PRO A 37 1.71 1.89 28.25
CA PRO A 37 2.88 1.67 27.41
C PRO A 37 2.82 0.37 26.61
N LEU A 38 2.21 -0.70 27.14
CA LEU A 38 2.10 -1.98 26.39
C LEU A 38 1.06 -1.91 25.27
N ALA A 39 -0.03 -1.16 25.46
CA ALA A 39 -0.96 -0.84 24.38
C ALA A 39 -0.34 0.08 23.31
N SER A 40 0.64 0.91 23.69
CA SER A 40 1.42 1.76 22.80
C SER A 40 2.63 1.08 22.13
N ALA A 41 3.09 -0.06 22.65
CA ALA A 41 4.27 -0.77 22.14
C ALA A 41 3.95 -1.75 20.99
N SER A 42 2.67 -1.97 20.71
CA SER A 42 2.24 -2.74 19.54
C SER A 42 2.19 -1.79 18.36
N THR A 43 3.31 -1.44 17.74
CA THR A 43 3.27 -0.79 16.42
C THR A 43 2.52 -1.74 15.50
N PRO A 44 1.32 -1.38 15.00
CA PRO A 44 0.56 -2.28 14.15
C PRO A 44 1.43 -2.69 12.96
N GLY A 45 1.63 -4.01 12.81
CA GLY A 45 2.41 -4.55 11.71
C GLY A 45 1.78 -4.18 10.37
N CYS A 46 2.63 -4.01 9.35
CA CYS A 46 2.15 -3.71 8.02
C CYS A 46 1.22 -4.82 7.51
N PRO A 47 -0.01 -4.48 7.05
CA PRO A 47 -0.93 -5.48 6.57
C PRO A 47 -0.40 -6.13 5.29
N THR A 48 -0.29 -7.47 5.29
CA THR A 48 0.15 -8.26 4.13
C THR A 48 -1.02 -8.71 3.23
N CYS A 49 -2.22 -8.18 3.51
CA CYS A 49 -3.48 -8.58 2.91
C CYS A 49 -3.83 -7.80 1.64
N ILE A 50 -3.20 -6.63 1.41
CA ILE A 50 -3.39 -5.88 0.17
C ILE A 50 -2.54 -6.55 -0.91
N LYS A 51 -3.19 -7.04 -1.95
CA LYS A 51 -2.56 -7.78 -3.05
C LYS A 51 -2.90 -7.15 -4.39
N ALA A 52 -2.08 -7.43 -5.38
CA ALA A 52 -2.38 -7.10 -6.77
C ALA A 52 -3.56 -7.97 -7.27
N GLY A 53 -4.40 -7.40 -8.14
CA GLY A 53 -5.47 -8.07 -8.89
C GLY A 53 -6.86 -8.03 -8.27
N PHE A 54 -7.85 -8.54 -9.01
CA PHE A 54 -9.22 -8.80 -8.53
C PHE A 54 -9.43 -10.32 -8.40
N PRO A 55 -9.90 -10.84 -7.27
CA PRO A 55 -10.30 -12.25 -7.17
C PRO A 55 -11.59 -12.45 -7.99
N ILE A 56 -11.54 -13.32 -9.01
CA ILE A 56 -12.72 -13.75 -9.76
C ILE A 56 -12.87 -15.28 -9.70
N ILE A 57 -14.07 -15.78 -9.95
CA ILE A 57 -14.31 -17.22 -10.06
C ILE A 57 -13.53 -17.72 -11.28
N GLY A 58 -12.45 -18.47 -11.04
CA GLY A 58 -11.56 -18.99 -12.08
C GLY A 58 -10.15 -18.36 -12.15
N GLY A 59 -9.81 -17.41 -11.26
CA GLY A 59 -8.44 -16.87 -11.16
C GLY A 59 -8.35 -15.46 -10.57
N ILE A 60 -7.17 -14.83 -10.67
CA ILE A 60 -6.94 -13.43 -10.31
C ILE A 60 -6.64 -12.66 -11.60
N ILE A 61 -7.55 -11.80 -12.04
CA ILE A 61 -7.36 -10.93 -13.21
C ILE A 61 -7.27 -9.49 -12.72
N SER A 62 -6.37 -8.70 -13.28
CA SER A 62 -6.14 -7.30 -12.92
C SER A 62 -6.75 -6.31 -13.93
N GLY A 63 -7.12 -6.77 -15.12
CA GLY A 63 -7.81 -5.99 -16.13
C GLY A 63 -7.18 -6.13 -17.52
N ALA A 64 -7.84 -5.55 -18.52
CA ALA A 64 -7.22 -5.32 -19.83
C ALA A 64 -6.31 -4.09 -19.73
N TRP A 65 -5.20 -4.11 -20.45
CA TRP A 65 -4.28 -2.98 -20.52
C TRP A 65 -3.96 -2.66 -21.97
N THR A 66 -3.74 -1.37 -22.21
CA THR A 66 -3.20 -0.86 -23.46
C THR A 66 -2.06 0.10 -23.15
N SER A 67 -1.04 0.13 -23.98
CA SER A 67 0.04 1.11 -23.91
C SER A 67 0.54 1.44 -25.30
N GLN A 68 1.15 2.60 -25.43
CA GLN A 68 1.79 3.03 -26.66
C GLN A 68 3.23 3.41 -26.37
N ALA A 69 4.13 2.97 -27.26
CA ALA A 69 5.50 3.40 -27.33
C ALA A 69 5.72 4.32 -28.52
N LEU A 70 6.35 5.46 -28.25
CA LEU A 70 6.96 6.31 -29.28
C LEU A 70 8.46 6.02 -29.30
N VAL A 71 9.00 5.67 -30.47
CA VAL A 71 10.38 5.21 -30.63
C VAL A 71 11.20 6.21 -31.43
N ALA A 72 12.38 6.55 -30.91
CA ALA A 72 13.39 7.34 -31.59
C ALA A 72 14.79 6.81 -31.24
N GLY A 73 15.66 6.63 -32.23
CA GLY A 73 16.98 6.04 -32.04
C GLY A 73 16.98 4.62 -31.46
N ASN A 74 15.98 3.78 -31.79
CA ASN A 74 15.74 2.46 -31.18
C ASN A 74 15.44 2.51 -29.66
N LYS A 75 15.09 3.68 -29.13
CA LYS A 75 14.70 3.88 -27.75
C LYS A 75 13.28 4.40 -27.68
N GLY A 76 12.46 3.70 -26.91
CA GLY A 76 11.05 3.93 -26.72
C GLY A 76 10.73 4.69 -25.45
N THR A 77 9.67 5.48 -25.50
CA THR A 77 8.93 5.91 -24.32
C THR A 77 7.58 5.20 -24.31
N ILE A 78 7.38 4.29 -23.35
CA ILE A 78 6.14 3.51 -23.17
C ILE A 78 5.29 4.16 -22.10
N ALA A 79 4.04 4.51 -22.42
CA ALA A 79 3.08 5.02 -21.46
C ALA A 79 1.97 4.01 -21.19
N PHE A 80 1.76 3.67 -19.92
CA PHE A 80 0.65 2.84 -19.43
C PHE A 80 -0.39 3.73 -18.77
N PRO A 81 -1.51 4.05 -19.43
CA PRO A 81 -2.66 4.76 -18.85
C PRO A 81 -3.73 3.80 -18.28
N SER A 82 -3.38 2.55 -18.01
CA SER A 82 -4.35 1.49 -17.66
C SER A 82 -4.62 1.41 -16.15
N ILE A 83 -5.79 0.91 -15.77
CA ILE A 83 -6.15 0.67 -14.37
C ILE A 83 -5.82 -0.78 -14.01
N PHE A 84 -5.14 -0.99 -12.89
CA PHE A 84 -4.79 -2.31 -12.37
C PHE A 84 -5.58 -2.63 -11.11
N GLY A 85 -6.01 -3.88 -10.96
CA GLY A 85 -6.75 -4.33 -9.79
C GLY A 85 -5.94 -4.36 -8.51
N LEU A 86 -6.61 -4.08 -7.40
CA LEU A 86 -6.13 -4.25 -6.04
C LEU A 86 -7.13 -5.05 -5.22
N ASP A 87 -6.68 -6.09 -4.54
CA ASP A 87 -7.49 -6.86 -3.61
C ASP A 87 -7.14 -6.49 -2.18
N ALA A 88 -8.09 -5.86 -1.48
CA ALA A 88 -8.01 -5.62 -0.04
C ALA A 88 -9.14 -6.34 0.73
N THR A 89 -9.81 -7.32 0.11
CA THR A 89 -10.94 -8.04 0.71
C THR A 89 -10.53 -8.78 1.99
N GLN A 90 -9.32 -9.34 2.01
CA GLN A 90 -8.78 -10.05 3.17
C GLN A 90 -8.25 -9.11 4.27
N CYS A 91 -8.28 -7.79 4.06
CA CYS A 91 -7.75 -6.86 5.04
C CYS A 91 -8.63 -6.61 6.26
N GLY A 92 -9.88 -7.11 6.25
CA GLY A 92 -10.74 -7.28 7.43
C GLY A 92 -11.03 -6.03 8.28
N ILE A 93 -12.24 -5.94 8.80
CA ILE A 93 -12.56 -5.01 9.88
C ILE A 93 -12.01 -5.57 11.21
N SER A 94 -10.80 -5.17 11.60
CA SER A 94 -10.32 -5.39 12.96
C SER A 94 -10.91 -4.33 13.90
N PHE A 95 -11.00 -4.63 15.20
CA PHE A 95 -11.52 -3.73 16.24
C PHE A 95 -10.80 -2.36 16.27
N THR A 96 -9.58 -2.29 15.71
CA THR A 96 -8.74 -1.08 15.58
C THR A 96 -9.03 -0.22 14.33
N ASN A 97 -9.79 -0.73 13.35
CA ASN A 97 -10.07 -0.06 12.06
C ASN A 97 -11.56 0.21 11.79
N ILE A 98 -12.41 0.05 12.81
CA ILE A 98 -13.88 0.24 12.69
C ILE A 98 -14.26 1.65 12.24
N PHE A 99 -13.46 2.67 12.55
CA PHE A 99 -13.82 4.07 12.30
C PHE A 99 -13.25 4.67 11.02
N GLN A 100 -12.38 3.97 10.28
CA GLN A 100 -11.83 4.43 8.99
C GLN A 100 -11.23 3.23 8.24
N PRO A 101 -12.04 2.43 7.53
CA PRO A 101 -11.55 1.28 6.77
C PRO A 101 -10.89 1.74 5.46
N ALA A 102 -10.17 2.85 5.43
CA ALA A 102 -9.57 3.40 4.21
C ALA A 102 -8.05 3.39 4.30
N PHE A 103 -7.40 3.04 3.19
CA PHE A 103 -5.97 3.20 3.00
C PHE A 103 -5.73 4.19 1.88
N THR A 104 -4.66 4.96 2.00
CA THR A 104 -4.13 5.77 0.91
C THR A 104 -2.80 5.18 0.49
N TYR A 105 -2.44 5.28 -0.77
CA TYR A 105 -1.14 4.83 -1.25
C TYR A 105 -0.53 5.86 -2.17
N ILE A 106 0.80 5.95 -2.14
CA ILE A 106 1.59 6.74 -3.05
C ILE A 106 2.51 5.78 -3.78
N VAL A 107 2.49 5.81 -5.10
CA VAL A 107 3.44 5.01 -5.88
C VAL A 107 4.82 5.64 -5.73
N THR A 108 5.81 4.88 -5.29
CA THR A 108 7.19 5.38 -5.16
C THR A 108 8.03 5.01 -6.38
N GLN A 109 7.74 3.87 -6.99
CA GLN A 109 8.46 3.38 -8.16
C GLN A 109 7.61 2.36 -8.92
N ALA A 110 7.64 2.41 -10.24
CA ALA A 110 7.18 1.31 -11.09
C ALA A 110 8.34 0.77 -11.92
N THR A 111 8.35 -0.54 -12.15
CA THR A 111 9.35 -1.26 -12.93
C THR A 111 8.65 -2.14 -13.95
N LEU A 112 9.01 -1.96 -15.21
CA LEU A 112 8.52 -2.73 -16.34
C LEU A 112 9.60 -3.74 -16.77
N THR A 113 9.22 -5.00 -16.92
CA THR A 113 10.05 -6.03 -17.56
C THR A 113 9.51 -6.30 -18.95
N MET A 114 10.41 -6.26 -19.93
CA MET A 114 10.13 -6.60 -21.32
C MET A 114 10.48 -8.07 -21.60
N SER A 115 10.04 -8.61 -22.73
CA SER A 115 10.29 -10.00 -23.14
C SER A 115 11.76 -10.30 -23.44
N ASP A 116 12.57 -9.26 -23.70
CA ASP A 116 14.02 -9.34 -23.84
C ASP A 116 14.75 -9.56 -22.49
N GLY A 117 14.02 -9.56 -21.37
CA GLY A 117 14.55 -9.70 -20.02
C GLY A 117 15.04 -8.40 -19.39
N ASN A 118 15.06 -7.28 -20.13
CA ASN A 118 15.48 -5.99 -19.60
C ASN A 118 14.38 -5.37 -18.74
N THR A 119 14.81 -4.67 -17.70
CA THR A 119 13.93 -3.95 -16.77
C THR A 119 14.13 -2.46 -16.84
N TYR A 120 13.02 -1.72 -16.77
CA TYR A 120 12.99 -0.27 -16.92
C TYR A 120 12.20 0.33 -15.78
N ASN A 121 12.76 1.36 -15.14
CA ASN A 121 12.06 2.10 -14.10
C ASN A 121 11.24 3.24 -14.70
N SER A 122 10.10 3.53 -14.10
CA SER A 122 9.23 4.63 -14.50
C SER A 122 9.94 5.96 -14.27
N ALA A 123 9.96 6.81 -15.29
CA ALA A 123 10.48 8.17 -15.20
C ALA A 123 9.47 9.12 -14.54
N VAL A 124 8.17 8.93 -14.81
CA VAL A 124 7.06 9.73 -14.29
C VAL A 124 5.79 8.87 -14.18
N GLY A 125 4.73 9.43 -13.59
CA GLY A 125 3.44 8.73 -13.48
C GLY A 125 3.17 8.07 -12.13
N LEU A 126 3.93 8.46 -11.11
CA LEU A 126 3.82 7.99 -9.75
C LEU A 126 2.61 8.66 -9.08
N GLY A 127 1.44 8.06 -9.27
CA GLY A 127 0.18 8.58 -8.73
C GLY A 127 0.01 8.34 -7.22
N ALA A 128 -0.97 9.00 -6.64
CA ALA A 128 -1.53 8.63 -5.35
C ALA A 128 -2.96 8.12 -5.54
N GLY A 129 -3.39 7.22 -4.69
CA GLY A 129 -4.75 6.71 -4.70
C GLY A 129 -5.23 6.39 -3.30
N ALA A 130 -6.52 6.07 -3.20
CA ALA A 130 -7.16 5.63 -1.98
C ALA A 130 -8.04 4.43 -2.27
N GLY A 131 -8.19 3.55 -1.29
CA GLY A 131 -9.06 2.39 -1.37
C GLY A 131 -9.65 2.06 -0.01
N ASN A 132 -10.69 1.23 -0.02
CA ASN A 132 -11.30 0.74 1.21
C ASN A 132 -10.83 -0.70 1.50
N ILE A 133 -10.54 -0.95 2.77
CA ILE A 133 -10.34 -2.27 3.35
C ILE A 133 -11.63 -3.10 3.16
N SER A 134 -11.47 -4.40 2.98
CA SER A 134 -12.57 -5.34 2.74
C SER A 134 -13.27 -5.17 1.38
N THR A 135 -12.69 -4.40 0.47
CA THR A 135 -13.21 -4.21 -0.89
C THR A 135 -12.14 -4.46 -1.94
N VAL A 136 -12.58 -4.68 -3.18
CA VAL A 136 -11.67 -4.70 -4.31
C VAL A 136 -11.56 -3.28 -4.85
N GLY A 137 -10.34 -2.80 -5.01
CA GLY A 137 -10.01 -1.46 -5.47
C GLY A 137 -9.33 -1.46 -6.82
N ALA A 138 -9.01 -0.27 -7.30
CA ALA A 138 -8.33 -0.08 -8.56
C ALA A 138 -7.19 0.93 -8.40
N MET A 139 -6.10 0.68 -9.10
CA MET A 139 -4.90 1.49 -9.12
C MET A 139 -4.75 2.16 -10.48
N PRO A 140 -4.73 3.50 -10.53
CA PRO A 140 -4.46 4.19 -11.78
C PRO A 140 -3.00 3.95 -12.15
N GLY A 141 -2.78 3.22 -13.24
CA GLY A 141 -1.49 3.18 -13.91
C GLY A 141 -1.42 4.38 -14.83
N ALA A 142 -0.61 5.36 -14.47
CA ALA A 142 -0.21 6.46 -15.36
C ALA A 142 1.30 6.40 -15.62
N PHE A 143 1.89 5.20 -15.61
CA PHE A 143 3.33 4.99 -15.59
C PHE A 143 3.96 5.26 -16.95
N VAL A 144 5.06 5.99 -16.97
CA VAL A 144 5.83 6.24 -18.20
C VAL A 144 7.24 5.70 -18.03
N PHE A 145 7.66 4.85 -18.95
CA PHE A 145 8.98 4.23 -18.99
C PHE A 145 9.75 4.78 -20.20
N THR A 146 10.87 5.43 -19.95
CA THR A 146 11.72 6.02 -21.00
C THR A 146 12.94 5.15 -21.28
N ASN A 147 13.54 5.35 -22.45
CA ASN A 147 14.77 4.65 -22.85
C ASN A 147 14.62 3.12 -22.96
N VAL A 148 13.38 2.66 -23.22
CA VAL A 148 13.09 1.25 -23.42
C VAL A 148 13.71 0.79 -24.74
N SER A 149 14.46 -0.30 -24.75
CA SER A 149 15.04 -0.81 -26.00
C SER A 149 13.91 -1.33 -26.89
N LEU A 150 13.74 -0.71 -28.06
CA LEU A 150 12.78 -1.11 -29.07
C LEU A 150 13.52 -1.15 -30.41
N PRO A 151 14.13 -2.29 -30.77
CA PRO A 151 14.89 -2.43 -32.00
C PRO A 151 14.02 -2.30 -33.26
N ASN A 152 14.66 -2.11 -34.40
CA ASN A 152 13.94 -2.13 -35.68
C ASN A 152 13.22 -3.47 -35.86
N GLY A 153 11.94 -3.41 -36.16
CA GLY A 153 11.08 -4.59 -36.22
C GLY A 153 9.61 -4.21 -36.32
N GLY A 154 8.77 -5.24 -36.33
CA GLY A 154 7.33 -5.11 -36.52
C GLY A 154 6.88 -5.29 -37.95
N ALA A 155 5.63 -4.89 -38.20
CA ALA A 155 4.95 -5.16 -39.45
C ALA A 155 5.30 -4.12 -40.53
N ILE A 156 6.09 -4.51 -41.53
CA ILE A 156 6.23 -3.72 -42.75
C ILE A 156 4.93 -3.90 -43.56
N GLY A 157 4.12 -2.84 -43.66
CA GLY A 157 2.83 -2.87 -44.36
C GLY A 157 1.64 -3.37 -43.52
N GLY A 158 1.72 -3.36 -42.19
CA GLY A 158 0.57 -3.60 -41.31
C GLY A 158 0.21 -5.07 -41.04
N LEU A 159 1.00 -6.02 -41.55
CA LEU A 159 0.87 -7.45 -41.26
C LEU A 159 2.06 -7.94 -40.41
N GLY A 160 1.82 -8.28 -39.14
CA GLY A 160 2.82 -8.84 -38.23
C GLY A 160 2.75 -8.30 -36.80
N ASN A 161 3.26 -9.08 -35.84
CA ASN A 161 3.41 -8.67 -34.45
C ASN A 161 4.82 -8.14 -34.20
N TYR A 162 4.94 -7.14 -33.35
CA TYR A 162 6.23 -6.69 -32.83
C TYR A 162 6.70 -7.66 -31.74
N THR A 163 7.98 -8.04 -31.76
CA THR A 163 8.50 -9.17 -30.97
C THR A 163 8.74 -8.82 -29.51
N ASP A 164 9.19 -7.59 -29.23
CA ASP A 164 9.51 -7.18 -27.87
C ASP A 164 8.26 -6.62 -27.19
N VAL A 165 7.77 -7.33 -26.18
CA VAL A 165 6.51 -7.02 -25.50
C VAL A 165 6.70 -6.91 -23.98
N PRO A 166 5.93 -6.07 -23.29
CA PRO A 166 5.86 -6.07 -21.83
C PRO A 166 5.39 -7.42 -21.27
N THR A 167 6.10 -7.95 -20.28
CA THR A 167 5.79 -9.24 -19.64
C THR A 167 5.47 -9.13 -18.16
N LYS A 168 6.00 -8.12 -17.47
CA LYS A 168 5.77 -7.93 -16.03
C LYS A 168 5.76 -6.45 -15.67
N LEU A 169 4.84 -6.06 -14.81
CA LEU A 169 4.80 -4.75 -14.18
C LEU A 169 4.86 -4.92 -12.67
N THR A 170 5.89 -4.37 -12.05
CA THR A 170 6.06 -4.35 -10.59
C THR A 170 5.99 -2.92 -10.12
N VAL A 171 5.15 -2.64 -9.13
CA VAL A 171 4.96 -1.30 -8.58
C VAL A 171 5.14 -1.32 -7.08
N THR A 172 6.05 -0.47 -6.62
CA THR A 172 6.28 -0.21 -5.20
C THR A 172 5.40 0.95 -4.76
N VAL A 173 4.60 0.71 -3.73
CA VAL A 173 3.69 1.69 -3.15
C VAL A 173 3.98 1.87 -1.68
N GLN A 174 3.90 3.11 -1.21
CA GLN A 174 3.90 3.44 0.20
C GLN A 174 2.46 3.67 0.63
N THR A 175 1.91 2.73 1.40
CA THR A 175 0.52 2.78 1.83
C THR A 175 0.43 3.33 3.24
N THR A 176 -0.39 4.34 3.43
CA THR A 176 -0.71 4.91 4.73
C THR A 176 -2.07 4.40 5.20
N LEU A 177 -2.07 3.68 6.31
CA LEU A 177 -3.28 3.22 7.00
C LEU A 177 -3.53 4.13 8.19
N GLN A 178 -4.77 4.58 8.36
CA GLN A 178 -5.20 5.38 9.52
C GLN A 178 -5.87 4.46 10.54
N TYR A 179 -5.34 4.45 11.76
CA TYR A 179 -5.86 3.70 12.89
C TYR A 179 -6.43 4.68 13.91
N GLY A 180 -7.76 4.85 13.92
CA GLY A 180 -8.44 5.76 14.85
C GLY A 180 -8.00 7.22 14.72
N ILE A 181 -8.19 8.00 15.80
CA ILE A 181 -7.90 9.44 15.81
C ILE A 181 -6.39 9.70 15.89
N GLY A 182 -5.78 9.91 14.72
CA GLY A 182 -4.45 10.54 14.59
C GLY A 182 -3.25 9.59 14.50
N LEU A 183 -3.45 8.26 14.51
CA LEU A 183 -2.36 7.31 14.28
C LEU A 183 -2.35 6.88 12.80
N SER A 184 -1.23 7.08 12.13
CA SER A 184 -1.02 6.63 10.75
C SER A 184 0.26 5.83 10.63
N ILE A 185 0.22 4.73 9.89
CA ILE A 185 1.40 3.90 9.65
C ILE A 185 1.64 3.82 8.15
N GLN A 186 2.89 4.05 7.77
CA GLN A 186 3.34 3.93 6.40
C GLN A 186 4.01 2.57 6.19
N CYS A 187 3.49 1.85 5.20
CA CYS A 187 3.90 0.50 4.88
C CYS A 187 4.31 0.40 3.41
N PRO A 188 5.59 0.12 3.12
CA PRO A 188 6.01 -0.17 1.75
C PRO A 188 5.45 -1.54 1.34
N MET A 189 4.78 -1.59 0.20
CA MET A 189 4.26 -2.80 -0.41
C MET A 189 4.68 -2.87 -1.87
N VAL A 190 4.83 -4.10 -2.37
CA VAL A 190 5.20 -4.36 -3.76
C VAL A 190 4.07 -5.14 -4.42
N LEU A 191 3.48 -4.53 -5.43
CA LEU A 191 2.40 -5.08 -6.22
C LEU A 191 2.98 -5.53 -7.56
N THR A 192 2.62 -6.72 -8.02
CA THR A 192 3.19 -7.27 -9.25
C THR A 192 2.06 -7.82 -10.10
N TRP A 193 2.11 -7.51 -11.39
CA TRP A 193 1.21 -8.01 -12.40
C TRP A 193 2.00 -8.67 -13.53
N ASN A 194 1.59 -9.86 -13.93
CA ASN A 194 2.08 -10.52 -15.13
C ASN A 194 1.28 -9.98 -16.31
N LEU A 195 1.97 -9.49 -17.33
CA LEU A 195 1.36 -8.90 -18.51
C LEU A 195 1.38 -9.93 -19.65
N HIS A 196 0.20 -10.24 -20.17
CA HIS A 196 0.01 -11.10 -21.33
C HIS A 196 -0.54 -10.25 -22.47
N GLY A 197 0.35 -9.75 -23.31
CA GLY A 197 -0.03 -8.85 -24.40
C GLY A 197 0.61 -9.21 -25.72
N VAL A 198 0.08 -8.59 -26.76
CA VAL A 198 0.63 -8.55 -28.10
C VAL A 198 1.01 -7.12 -28.42
N ALA A 199 1.99 -6.97 -29.31
CA ALA A 199 2.42 -5.68 -29.82
C ALA A 199 2.19 -5.58 -31.32
N THR A 200 1.74 -4.41 -31.76
CA THR A 200 1.51 -4.07 -33.17
C THR A 200 2.17 -2.74 -33.47
N GLY A 201 2.72 -2.58 -34.66
CA GLY A 201 3.43 -1.35 -35.03
C GLY A 201 4.69 -1.64 -35.82
N LEU A 202 5.44 -0.57 -36.06
CA LEU A 202 6.65 -0.60 -36.87
C LEU A 202 7.68 0.35 -36.26
N VAL A 203 8.90 -0.15 -36.11
CA VAL A 203 10.10 0.66 -35.88
C VAL A 203 11.01 0.45 -37.08
N ALA A 204 11.19 1.52 -37.86
CA ALA A 204 12.04 1.51 -39.05
C ALA A 204 13.04 2.66 -38.96
N PHE A 205 14.31 2.36 -39.27
CA PHE A 205 15.40 3.34 -39.17
C PHE A 205 15.52 4.01 -37.79
N GLY A 206 15.17 3.27 -36.73
CA GLY A 206 15.22 3.71 -35.35
C GLY A 206 14.05 4.60 -34.92
N ALA A 207 13.07 4.85 -35.79
CA ALA A 207 11.89 5.65 -35.45
C ALA A 207 10.60 4.87 -35.70
N GLY A 208 9.57 5.14 -34.90
CA GLY A 208 8.28 4.51 -35.11
C GLY A 208 7.38 4.52 -33.89
N THR A 209 6.30 3.75 -33.98
CA THR A 209 5.30 3.62 -32.91
C THR A 209 4.93 2.16 -32.75
N VAL A 210 4.84 1.71 -31.49
CA VAL A 210 4.39 0.35 -31.14
C VAL A 210 3.24 0.47 -30.16
N ASN A 211 2.12 -0.17 -30.47
CA ASN A 211 0.96 -0.26 -29.60
C ASN A 211 0.91 -1.65 -28.98
N PHE A 212 0.75 -1.71 -27.66
CA PHE A 212 0.62 -2.95 -26.91
C PHE A 212 -0.77 -3.06 -26.35
N THR A 213 -1.33 -4.26 -26.41
CA THR A 213 -2.65 -4.55 -25.84
C THR A 213 -2.62 -5.94 -25.22
N GLY A 214 -3.25 -6.11 -24.07
CA GLY A 214 -3.25 -7.41 -23.41
C GLY A 214 -4.13 -7.47 -22.17
N THR A 215 -3.94 -8.54 -21.42
CA THR A 215 -4.53 -8.74 -20.09
C THR A 215 -3.43 -8.79 -19.03
N ALA A 216 -3.76 -8.35 -17.83
CA ALA A 216 -2.89 -8.42 -16.67
C ALA A 216 -3.43 -9.45 -15.68
N THR A 217 -2.55 -10.30 -15.16
CA THR A 217 -2.85 -11.36 -14.17
C THR A 217 -1.87 -11.23 -13.00
N VAL A 218 -2.03 -12.07 -11.97
CA VAL A 218 -1.25 -12.02 -10.73
C VAL A 218 -0.76 -13.40 -10.36
#